data_AF-A0A7S2JWJ8-F1
#
_entry.id   AF-A0A7S2JWJ8-F1
#
_cell.length_a   1.000
_cell.length_b   1.000
_cell.length_c   1.000
_cell.angle_alpha   90.00
_cell.angle_beta   90.00
_cell.angle_gamma   90.00
#
_symmetry.space_group_name_H-M   'P 1'
#
loop_
_entity.id
_entity.type
_entity.pdbx_description
1 polymer ?
#
loop_
_entity_poly.entity_id
_entity_poly.type
_entity_poly.pdbx_seq_one_letter_code
_entity_poly.pdbx_strand_id
1 'polypeptide(L)'
;MLSPIMLHAGVIHLLGNVAVQMETGAFFEREWGSLVWLIIYLTSAIGSSVLSMIFMPQSVSVGSSGSVMGLFGAKLAEVACKYCEKLKTPDQYVAHKVRMEMCGGVFCSVVIVMLFSFIPFVDWAAHLGGLIAGFVVGMVLFALQLRSKLFMFFWGMFGILSCVIFYSTSLEYMYNQVEPVEELSDVCEYYRQYFEDYECNCQLERHNDSGDNQSGD
;
A
#
# COMPACT_ATOMS: atom_id res chain seq x y z
N MET A 1 4.70 9.34 -3.07
CA MET A 1 4.08 8.04 -3.40
C MET A 1 5.09 6.89 -3.34
N LEU A 2 6.24 6.94 -4.04
CA LEU A 2 7.27 5.88 -3.99
C LEU A 2 8.42 6.14 -3.00
N SER A 3 8.73 7.40 -2.68
CA SER A 3 9.78 7.77 -1.72
C SER A 3 9.66 7.19 -0.31
N PRO A 4 8.46 6.95 0.28
CA PRO A 4 8.36 6.41 1.63
C PRO A 4 8.73 4.92 1.71
N ILE A 5 8.90 4.21 0.59
CA ILE A 5 9.33 2.80 0.57
C ILE A 5 10.73 2.64 1.23
N MET A 6 11.54 3.70 1.21
CA MET A 6 12.94 3.65 1.63
C MET A 6 13.21 4.23 3.04
N LEU A 7 12.29 5.01 3.63
CA LEU A 7 12.51 5.59 4.96
C LEU A 7 12.27 4.55 6.07
N HIS A 8 13.07 4.59 7.14
CA HIS A 8 12.94 3.66 8.27
C HIS A 8 13.10 4.38 9.61
N ALA A 9 12.16 4.16 10.54
CA ALA A 9 12.16 4.69 11.90
C ALA A 9 13.13 3.93 12.84
N GLY A 10 14.39 3.73 12.40
CA GLY A 10 15.46 3.10 13.18
C GLY A 10 15.92 1.73 12.68
N VAL A 11 17.15 1.34 13.03
CA VAL A 11 17.86 0.15 12.51
C VAL A 11 17.17 -1.16 12.88
N ILE A 12 16.60 -1.27 14.09
CA ILE A 12 15.92 -2.50 14.54
C ILE A 12 14.60 -2.71 13.78
N HIS A 13 13.85 -1.64 13.51
CA HIS A 13 12.64 -1.69 12.69
C HIS A 13 12.96 -2.04 11.22
N LEU A 14 14.04 -1.48 10.67
CA LEU A 14 14.55 -1.84 9.34
C LEU A 14 14.94 -3.32 9.25
N LEU A 15 15.71 -3.83 10.21
CA LEU A 15 16.13 -5.22 10.22
C LEU A 15 14.94 -6.17 10.37
N GLY A 16 13.97 -5.84 11.21
CA GLY A 16 12.73 -6.61 11.36
C GLY A 16 11.90 -6.63 10.07
N ASN A 17 11.67 -5.47 9.46
CA ASN A 17 10.92 -5.38 8.19
C ASN A 17 11.63 -6.13 7.06
N VAL A 18 12.93 -5.93 6.89
CA VAL A 18 13.71 -6.60 5.84
C VAL A 18 13.75 -8.11 6.08
N ALA A 19 13.92 -8.58 7.33
CA ALA A 19 13.90 -10.00 7.64
C ALA A 19 12.53 -10.64 7.32
N VAL A 20 11.44 -10.04 7.79
CA VAL A 20 10.08 -10.52 7.50
C VAL A 20 9.79 -10.46 6.00
N GLN A 21 10.19 -9.39 5.33
CA GLN A 21 9.98 -9.20 3.90
C GLN A 21 10.80 -10.18 3.04
N MET A 22 12.03 -10.49 3.44
CA MET A 22 12.86 -11.47 2.74
C MET A 22 12.30 -12.89 2.91
N GLU A 23 11.91 -13.28 4.12
CA GLU A 23 11.40 -14.62 4.38
C GLU A 23 9.99 -14.82 3.82
N THR A 24 9.06 -13.94 4.19
CA THR A 24 7.65 -14.02 3.79
C THR A 24 7.45 -13.64 2.32
N GLY A 25 8.16 -12.61 1.86
CA GLY A 25 8.09 -12.15 0.47
C GLY A 25 8.60 -13.22 -0.49
N ALA A 26 9.77 -13.83 -0.23
CA ALA A 26 10.30 -14.89 -1.08
C ALA A 26 9.41 -16.15 -1.07
N PHE A 27 8.81 -16.48 0.08
CA PHE A 27 7.85 -17.59 0.16
C PHE A 27 6.64 -17.35 -0.76
N PHE A 28 5.98 -16.20 -0.65
CA PHE A 28 4.80 -15.87 -1.45
C PHE A 28 5.15 -15.65 -2.93
N GLU A 29 6.33 -15.12 -3.24
CA GLU A 29 6.80 -15.00 -4.62
C GLU A 29 6.94 -16.38 -5.28
N ARG A 30 7.49 -17.36 -4.54
CA ARG A 30 7.62 -18.74 -5.02
C ARG A 30 6.27 -19.43 -5.20
N GLU A 31 5.28 -19.10 -4.35
CA GLU A 31 3.94 -19.67 -4.43
C GLU A 31 3.09 -19.07 -5.57
N TRP A 32 3.10 -17.74 -5.72
CA TRP A 32 2.21 -17.03 -6.64
C TRP A 32 2.85 -16.65 -7.98
N GLY A 33 4.18 -16.71 -8.05
CA GLY A 33 4.99 -16.20 -9.15
C GLY A 33 5.26 -14.70 -9.02
N SER A 34 6.40 -14.27 -9.56
CA SER A 34 6.93 -12.91 -9.41
C SER A 34 5.97 -11.82 -9.88
N LEU A 35 5.21 -12.05 -10.95
CA LEU A 35 4.29 -11.04 -11.49
C LEU A 35 3.10 -10.78 -10.55
N VAL A 36 2.45 -11.83 -10.05
CA VAL A 36 1.30 -11.71 -9.12
C VAL A 36 1.76 -11.06 -7.82
N TRP A 37 2.90 -11.52 -7.30
CA TRP A 37 3.53 -10.94 -6.12
C TRP A 37 3.82 -9.45 -6.29
N LEU A 38 4.43 -9.06 -7.43
CA LEU A 38 4.79 -7.67 -7.70
C LEU A 38 3.56 -6.76 -7.81
N ILE A 39 2.50 -7.22 -8.48
CA ILE A 39 1.25 -6.45 -8.60
C ILE A 39 0.65 -6.20 -7.22
N ILE A 40 0.56 -7.23 -6.38
CA ILE A 40 0.05 -7.11 -5.00
C ILE A 40 0.94 -6.14 -4.23
N TYR A 41 2.25 -6.34 -4.26
CA TYR A 41 3.20 -5.54 -3.49
C TYR A 41 3.12 -4.04 -3.83
N LEU A 42 3.09 -3.70 -5.12
CA LEU A 42 3.03 -2.31 -5.59
C LEU A 42 1.67 -1.66 -5.32
N THR A 43 0.57 -2.36 -5.57
CA THR A 43 -0.77 -1.82 -5.31
C THR A 43 -1.02 -1.63 -3.82
N SER A 44 -0.57 -2.57 -2.98
CA SER A 44 -0.58 -2.41 -1.53
C SER A 44 0.29 -1.25 -1.04
N ALA A 45 1.43 -0.96 -1.70
CA ALA A 45 2.24 0.22 -1.38
C ALA A 45 1.43 1.52 -1.58
N ILE A 46 0.65 1.58 -2.67
CA ILE A 46 -0.20 2.73 -2.98
C ILE A 46 -1.33 2.84 -1.95
N GLY A 47 -2.07 1.76 -1.69
CA GLY A 47 -3.16 1.77 -0.72
C GLY A 47 -2.69 2.09 0.71
N SER A 48 -1.54 1.58 1.11
CA SER A 48 -0.85 1.94 2.35
C SER A 48 -0.54 3.43 2.41
N SER A 49 0.06 3.99 1.36
CA SER A 49 0.45 5.40 1.31
C SER A 49 -0.77 6.32 1.39
N VAL A 50 -1.85 5.99 0.67
CA VAL A 50 -3.08 6.80 0.67
C VAL A 50 -3.72 6.82 2.06
N LEU A 51 -3.91 5.66 2.70
CA LEU A 51 -4.53 5.64 4.04
C LEU A 51 -3.65 6.28 5.11
N SER A 52 -2.32 6.11 5.01
CA SER A 52 -1.38 6.82 5.87
C SER A 52 -1.55 8.34 5.77
N MET A 53 -1.59 8.89 4.56
CA MET A 53 -1.78 10.33 4.36
C MET A 53 -3.12 10.83 4.90
N ILE A 54 -4.16 10.00 4.83
CA ILE A 54 -5.50 10.36 5.32
C ILE A 54 -5.56 10.39 6.85
N PHE A 55 -5.05 9.35 7.52
CA PHE A 55 -5.26 9.15 8.95
C PHE A 55 -4.05 9.52 9.83
N MET A 56 -2.86 9.57 9.25
CA MET A 56 -1.60 9.89 9.92
C MET A 56 -0.68 10.79 9.06
N PRO A 57 -1.15 11.98 8.63
CA PRO A 57 -0.41 12.87 7.72
C PRO A 57 0.96 13.34 8.25
N GLN A 58 1.11 13.41 9.56
CA GLN A 58 2.37 13.80 10.22
C GLN A 58 3.33 12.63 10.44
N SER A 59 2.91 11.39 10.13
CA SER A 59 3.76 10.22 10.29
C SER A 59 4.66 10.03 9.07
N VAL A 60 5.91 9.67 9.34
CA VAL A 60 6.81 9.19 8.29
C VAL A 60 6.40 7.76 7.96
N SER A 61 5.55 7.63 6.95
CA SER A 61 5.10 6.32 6.48
C SER A 61 6.25 5.55 5.86
N VAL A 62 6.39 4.27 6.21
CA VAL A 62 7.32 3.36 5.55
C VAL A 62 6.52 2.48 4.60
N GLY A 63 6.54 2.80 3.31
CA GLY A 63 5.73 2.10 2.31
C GLY A 63 5.99 0.59 2.23
N SER A 64 7.20 0.15 2.63
CA SER A 64 7.61 -1.26 2.56
C SER A 64 6.83 -2.16 3.52
N SER A 65 6.54 -1.72 4.75
CA SER A 65 5.83 -2.56 5.74
C SER A 65 4.34 -2.65 5.44
N GLY A 66 3.75 -1.58 4.91
CA GLY A 66 2.39 -1.59 4.35
C GLY A 66 2.26 -2.59 3.20
N SER A 67 3.22 -2.64 2.27
CA SER A 67 3.23 -3.64 1.20
C SER A 67 3.33 -5.07 1.73
N VAL A 68 4.14 -5.33 2.76
CA VAL A 68 4.20 -6.65 3.42
C VAL A 68 2.86 -7.02 4.04
N MET A 69 2.19 -6.06 4.68
CA MET A 69 0.82 -6.26 5.17
C MET A 69 -0.16 -6.59 4.05
N GLY A 70 0.04 -5.99 2.87
CA GLY A 70 -0.68 -6.34 1.67
C GLY A 70 -0.49 -7.79 1.22
N LEU A 71 0.72 -8.34 1.33
CA LEU A 71 0.95 -9.76 1.05
C LEU A 71 0.16 -10.66 2.01
N PHE A 72 0.09 -10.33 3.30
CA PHE A 72 -0.77 -11.06 4.24
C PHE A 72 -2.25 -10.96 3.87
N GLY A 73 -2.72 -9.76 3.52
CA GLY A 73 -4.09 -9.54 3.03
C GLY A 73 -4.41 -10.37 1.79
N ALA A 74 -3.48 -10.42 0.84
CA ALA A 74 -3.64 -11.22 -0.37
C ALA A 74 -3.67 -12.73 -0.06
N LYS A 75 -2.89 -13.22 0.91
CA LYS A 75 -2.96 -14.62 1.33
C LYS A 75 -4.31 -14.97 1.94
N LEU A 76 -4.90 -14.08 2.73
CA LEU A 76 -6.26 -14.24 3.25
C LEU A 76 -7.30 -14.26 2.12
N ALA A 77 -7.12 -13.44 1.08
CA ALA A 77 -7.97 -13.46 -0.11
C ALA A 77 -7.81 -14.77 -0.91
N GLU A 78 -6.58 -15.29 -1.04
CA GLU A 78 -6.34 -16.58 -1.70
C GLU A 78 -7.10 -17.72 -0.99
N VAL A 79 -7.01 -17.76 0.34
CA VAL A 79 -7.74 -18.70 1.19
C VAL A 79 -9.24 -18.55 0.96
N ALA A 80 -9.77 -17.33 1.00
CA ALA A 80 -11.20 -17.07 0.83
C ALA A 80 -11.72 -17.52 -0.55
N CYS A 81 -11.04 -17.17 -1.63
CA CYS A 81 -11.43 -17.56 -2.98
C CYS A 81 -11.41 -19.08 -3.18
N LYS A 82 -10.35 -19.75 -2.70
CA LYS A 82 -10.08 -21.16 -2.97
C LYS A 82 -10.63 -22.12 -1.90
N TYR A 83 -11.25 -21.61 -0.84
CA TYR A 83 -11.78 -22.43 0.27
C TYR A 83 -12.77 -23.50 -0.19
N CYS A 84 -13.73 -23.10 -1.04
CA CYS A 84 -14.80 -23.96 -1.56
C CYS A 84 -14.42 -24.72 -2.85
N GLU A 85 -13.16 -24.69 -3.27
CA GLU A 85 -12.76 -25.31 -4.53
C GLU A 85 -12.83 -26.85 -4.43
N LYS A 86 -13.41 -27.48 -5.46
CA LYS A 86 -13.52 -28.95 -5.52
C LYS A 86 -12.15 -29.57 -5.75
N LEU A 87 -11.66 -30.31 -4.76
CA LEU A 87 -10.40 -31.05 -4.79
C LEU A 87 -10.61 -32.38 -5.52
N LYS A 88 -9.86 -32.62 -6.60
CA LYS A 88 -10.00 -33.82 -7.46
C LYS A 88 -8.77 -34.71 -7.49
N THR A 89 -7.63 -34.22 -7.00
CA THR A 89 -6.35 -34.94 -7.05
C THR A 89 -5.69 -34.92 -5.66
N PRO A 90 -4.83 -35.89 -5.34
CA PRO A 90 -4.07 -35.90 -4.08
C PRO A 90 -3.24 -34.62 -3.90
N ASP A 91 -2.59 -34.14 -4.95
CA ASP A 91 -1.78 -32.91 -4.92
C ASP A 91 -2.62 -31.68 -4.56
N GLN A 92 -3.87 -31.61 -5.06
CA GLN A 92 -4.81 -30.53 -4.69
C GLN A 92 -5.21 -30.59 -3.22
N TYR A 93 -5.35 -31.80 -2.65
CA TYR A 93 -5.64 -31.96 -1.23
C TYR A 93 -4.48 -31.48 -0.36
N VAL A 94 -3.24 -31.83 -0.72
CA VAL A 94 -2.06 -31.37 0.00
C VAL A 94 -1.92 -29.85 -0.10
N ALA A 95 -2.06 -29.28 -1.30
CA ALA A 95 -1.98 -27.84 -1.51
C ALA A 95 -3.07 -27.07 -0.74
N HIS A 96 -4.31 -27.57 -0.73
CA HIS A 96 -5.40 -26.96 0.05
C HIS A 96 -5.11 -27.02 1.55
N LYS A 97 -4.66 -28.16 2.06
CA LYS A 97 -4.29 -28.33 3.47
C LYS A 97 -3.19 -27.36 3.89
N VAL A 98 -2.10 -27.28 3.13
CA VAL A 98 -0.99 -26.35 3.40
C VAL A 98 -1.50 -24.91 3.40
N ARG A 99 -2.31 -24.52 2.41
CA ARG A 99 -2.91 -23.17 2.37
C ARG A 99 -3.75 -22.85 3.61
N MET A 100 -4.56 -23.80 4.08
CA MET A 100 -5.37 -23.63 5.28
C MET A 100 -4.53 -23.58 6.57
N GLU A 101 -3.50 -24.41 6.68
CA GLU A 101 -2.56 -24.38 7.81
C GLU A 101 -1.83 -23.04 7.90
N MET A 102 -1.41 -22.48 6.75
CA MET A 102 -0.80 -21.15 6.68
C MET A 102 -1.76 -20.01 7.04
N CYS A 103 -3.08 -20.18 6.83
CA CYS A 103 -4.06 -19.16 7.16
C CYS A 103 -4.02 -18.79 8.64
N GLY A 104 -3.91 -19.79 9.53
CA GLY A 104 -3.80 -19.54 10.97
C GLY A 104 -2.55 -18.73 11.33
N GLY A 105 -1.41 -19.09 10.74
CA GLY A 105 -0.15 -18.36 10.95
C GLY A 105 -0.22 -16.91 10.45
N VAL A 106 -0.71 -16.70 9.22
CA VAL A 106 -0.87 -15.37 8.63
C VAL A 106 -1.87 -14.53 9.43
N PHE A 107 -2.99 -15.10 9.86
CA PHE A 107 -3.96 -14.39 10.68
C PHE A 107 -3.35 -13.95 12.02
N CYS A 108 -2.59 -14.83 12.68
CA CYS A 108 -1.84 -14.48 13.88
C CYS A 108 -0.82 -13.36 13.61
N SER A 109 -0.06 -13.42 12.52
CA SER A 109 0.88 -12.36 12.12
C SER A 109 0.18 -11.02 11.90
N VAL A 110 -0.98 -11.02 11.23
CA VAL A 110 -1.78 -9.81 11.02
C VAL A 110 -2.21 -9.21 12.35
N VAL A 111 -2.77 -10.01 13.25
CA VAL A 111 -3.20 -9.54 14.58
C VAL A 111 -2.02 -8.97 15.37
N ILE A 112 -0.91 -9.70 15.43
CA ILE A 112 0.29 -9.28 16.16
C ILE A 112 0.79 -7.94 15.61
N VAL A 113 1.07 -7.84 14.31
CA VAL A 113 1.62 -6.61 13.73
C VAL A 113 0.63 -5.45 13.87
N MET A 114 -0.69 -5.68 13.70
CA MET A 114 -1.69 -4.63 13.95
C MET A 114 -1.69 -4.16 15.40
N LEU A 115 -1.55 -5.05 16.39
CA LEU A 115 -1.42 -4.65 17.80
C LEU A 115 -0.15 -3.82 18.05
N PHE A 116 0.99 -4.24 17.49
CA PHE A 116 2.24 -3.49 17.56
C PHE A 116 2.19 -2.17 16.77
N SER A 117 1.24 -2.00 15.85
CA SER A 117 1.09 -0.79 15.05
C SER A 117 0.60 0.41 15.84
N PHE A 118 0.05 0.20 17.03
CA PHE A 118 -0.40 1.28 17.92
C PHE A 118 0.73 1.82 18.82
N ILE A 119 1.94 1.25 18.73
CA ILE A 119 3.11 1.82 19.41
C ILE A 119 3.43 3.19 18.78
N PRO A 120 3.83 4.19 19.59
CA PRO A 120 4.24 5.49 19.06
C PRO A 120 5.26 5.37 17.92
N PHE A 121 5.12 6.23 16.91
CA PHE A 121 5.97 6.27 15.70
C PHE A 121 5.77 5.11 14.71
N VAL A 122 4.81 4.20 14.95
CA VAL A 122 4.40 3.20 13.96
C VAL A 122 3.11 3.66 13.25
N ASP A 123 3.11 3.56 11.93
CA ASP A 123 2.01 3.97 11.08
C ASP A 123 0.97 2.85 10.93
N TRP A 124 -0.02 2.82 11.84
CA TRP A 124 -1.11 1.85 11.79
C TRP A 124 -1.99 2.01 10.55
N ALA A 125 -2.12 3.23 10.02
CA ALA A 125 -2.95 3.52 8.88
C ALA A 125 -2.34 2.96 7.59
N ALA A 126 -1.01 3.03 7.45
CA ALA A 126 -0.25 2.34 6.41
C ALA A 126 -0.47 0.82 6.45
N HIS A 127 -0.31 0.19 7.62
CA HIS A 127 -0.50 -1.25 7.76
C HIS A 127 -1.94 -1.68 7.42
N LEU A 128 -2.93 -0.94 7.89
CA LEU A 128 -4.32 -1.21 7.57
C LEU A 128 -4.62 -1.02 6.08
N GLY A 129 -4.13 0.07 5.47
CA GLY A 129 -4.30 0.34 4.04
C GLY A 129 -3.63 -0.69 3.17
N GLY A 130 -2.42 -1.11 3.52
CA GLY A 130 -1.73 -2.21 2.86
C GLY A 130 -2.53 -3.51 2.92
N LEU A 131 -2.99 -3.91 4.11
CA LEU A 131 -3.78 -5.12 4.35
C LEU A 131 -5.07 -5.13 3.51
N ILE A 132 -5.84 -4.05 3.54
CA ILE A 132 -7.10 -3.93 2.78
C ILE A 132 -6.80 -3.97 1.28
N ALA A 133 -5.85 -3.16 0.81
CA ALA A 133 -5.46 -3.10 -0.59
C ALA A 133 -5.02 -4.47 -1.12
N GLY A 134 -4.17 -5.17 -0.37
CA GLY A 134 -3.69 -6.50 -0.74
C GLY A 134 -4.80 -7.55 -0.74
N PHE A 135 -5.73 -7.47 0.22
CA PHE A 135 -6.90 -8.35 0.22
C PHE A 135 -7.76 -8.13 -1.01
N VAL A 136 -8.18 -6.90 -1.31
CA VAL A 136 -9.09 -6.64 -2.45
C VAL A 136 -8.42 -6.95 -3.80
N VAL A 137 -7.14 -6.61 -3.97
CA VAL A 137 -6.40 -6.95 -5.20
C VAL A 137 -6.16 -8.46 -5.30
N GLY A 138 -5.83 -9.11 -4.19
CA GLY A 138 -5.71 -10.57 -4.10
C GLY A 138 -7.00 -11.28 -4.49
N MET A 139 -8.16 -10.77 -4.08
CA MET A 139 -9.47 -11.32 -4.47
C MET A 139 -9.63 -11.35 -5.99
N VAL A 140 -9.23 -10.28 -6.68
CA VAL A 140 -9.27 -10.23 -8.16
C VAL A 140 -8.33 -11.27 -8.76
N LEU A 141 -7.05 -11.23 -8.37
CA LEU A 141 -6.01 -12.07 -8.98
C LEU A 141 -6.25 -13.57 -8.74
N PHE A 142 -6.64 -13.95 -7.52
CA PHE A 142 -6.88 -15.36 -7.18
C PHE A 142 -8.25 -15.86 -7.65
N ALA A 143 -9.24 -14.99 -7.83
CA ALA A 143 -10.50 -15.37 -8.48
C ALA A 143 -10.28 -15.80 -9.93
N LEU A 144 -9.40 -15.13 -10.67
CA LEU A 144 -9.05 -15.48 -12.05
C LEU A 144 -8.39 -16.87 -12.16
N GLN A 145 -7.81 -17.37 -11.07
CA GLN A 145 -7.19 -18.70 -11.00
C GLN A 145 -8.17 -19.82 -10.62
N LEU A 146 -9.42 -19.49 -10.27
CA LEU A 146 -10.41 -20.50 -9.86
C LEU A 146 -10.82 -21.41 -11.02
N ARG A 147 -10.97 -22.70 -10.75
CA ARG A 147 -11.40 -23.66 -11.78
C ARG A 147 -12.88 -23.54 -12.14
N SER A 148 -13.72 -23.16 -11.18
CA SER A 148 -15.15 -22.97 -11.41
C SER A 148 -15.43 -21.60 -12.00
N LYS A 149 -16.00 -21.55 -13.21
CA LYS A 149 -16.36 -20.29 -13.88
C LYS A 149 -17.38 -19.46 -13.08
N LEU A 150 -18.30 -20.11 -12.39
CA LEU A 150 -19.28 -19.42 -11.54
C LEU A 150 -18.60 -18.69 -10.38
N PHE A 151 -17.72 -19.39 -9.64
CA PHE A 151 -17.00 -18.79 -8.52
C PHE A 151 -15.96 -17.77 -8.98
N MET A 152 -15.30 -18.01 -10.12
CA MET A 152 -14.41 -17.05 -10.77
C MET A 152 -15.16 -15.73 -11.06
N PHE A 153 -16.33 -15.80 -11.68
CA PHE A 153 -17.11 -14.60 -12.00
C PHE A 153 -17.60 -13.89 -10.74
N PHE A 154 -18.18 -14.65 -9.80
CA PHE A 154 -18.67 -14.11 -8.53
C PHE A 154 -17.58 -13.39 -7.74
N TRP A 155 -16.47 -14.07 -7.46
CA TRP A 155 -15.37 -13.49 -6.69
C TRP A 155 -14.58 -12.44 -7.48
N GLY A 156 -14.46 -12.60 -8.80
CA GLY A 156 -13.81 -11.63 -9.66
C GLY A 156 -14.57 -10.31 -9.70
N MET A 157 -15.90 -10.34 -9.91
CA MET A 157 -16.73 -9.15 -9.86
C MET A 157 -16.72 -8.51 -8.48
N PHE A 158 -16.84 -9.31 -7.42
CA PHE A 158 -16.79 -8.82 -6.05
C PHE A 158 -15.45 -8.13 -5.77
N GLY A 159 -14.33 -8.75 -6.13
CA GLY A 159 -12.99 -8.19 -5.96
C GLY A 159 -12.80 -6.90 -6.77
N ILE A 160 -13.26 -6.83 -8.01
CA ILE A 160 -13.16 -5.63 -8.86
C ILE A 160 -13.97 -4.49 -8.24
N LEU A 161 -15.21 -4.76 -7.84
CA LEU A 161 -16.07 -3.75 -7.22
C LEU A 161 -15.44 -3.22 -5.92
N SER A 162 -14.95 -4.12 -5.05
CA SER A 162 -14.27 -3.73 -3.81
C SER A 162 -12.98 -2.96 -4.07
N CYS A 163 -12.18 -3.31 -5.08
CA CYS A 163 -10.98 -2.56 -5.46
C CYS A 163 -11.35 -1.14 -5.91
N VAL A 164 -12.31 -1.02 -6.84
CA VAL A 164 -12.73 0.28 -7.37
C VAL A 164 -13.28 1.16 -6.26
N ILE A 165 -14.15 0.62 -5.40
CA ILE A 165 -14.67 1.36 -4.24
C ILE A 165 -13.50 1.80 -3.35
N PHE A 166 -12.64 0.89 -2.92
CA PHE A 166 -11.56 1.20 -1.98
C PHE A 166 -10.63 2.30 -2.51
N TYR A 167 -10.11 2.17 -3.73
CA TYR A 167 -9.19 3.18 -4.28
C TYR A 167 -9.90 4.48 -4.62
N SER A 168 -11.11 4.44 -5.16
CA SER A 168 -11.83 5.67 -5.53
C SER A 168 -12.21 6.48 -4.31
N THR A 169 -12.78 5.85 -3.27
CA THR A 169 -13.17 6.57 -2.05
C THR A 169 -11.94 7.07 -1.29
N SER A 170 -10.86 6.28 -1.24
CA SER A 170 -9.64 6.71 -0.56
C SER A 170 -8.98 7.89 -1.29
N LEU A 171 -8.89 7.86 -2.62
CA LEU A 171 -8.34 8.98 -3.39
C LEU A 171 -9.22 10.22 -3.34
N GLU A 172 -10.55 10.06 -3.43
CA GLU A 172 -11.49 11.16 -3.29
C GLU A 172 -11.42 11.81 -1.90
N TYR A 173 -11.35 10.99 -0.84
CA TYR A 173 -11.20 11.50 0.51
C TYR A 173 -9.86 12.22 0.69
N MET A 174 -8.77 11.64 0.19
CA MET A 174 -7.45 12.27 0.20
C MET A 174 -7.49 13.63 -0.53
N TYR A 175 -8.08 13.69 -1.72
CA TYR A 175 -8.15 14.92 -2.52
C TYR A 175 -9.01 16.01 -1.88
N ASN A 176 -10.12 15.63 -1.23
CA ASN A 176 -11.08 16.59 -0.69
C ASN A 176 -10.82 17.01 0.76
N GLN A 177 -10.07 16.23 1.54
CA GLN A 177 -9.93 16.45 2.99
C GLN A 177 -8.48 16.65 3.44
N VAL A 178 -7.50 16.27 2.62
CA VAL A 178 -6.09 16.52 2.91
C VAL A 178 -5.70 17.79 2.16
N GLU A 179 -5.79 18.94 2.85
CA GLU A 179 -5.20 20.17 2.33
C GLU A 179 -3.69 19.92 2.13
N PRO A 180 -3.13 20.26 0.95
CA PRO A 180 -1.70 20.21 0.78
C PRO A 180 -1.08 21.12 1.84
N VAL A 181 -0.16 20.57 2.63
CA VAL A 181 0.56 21.31 3.66
C VAL A 181 1.23 22.52 2.99
N GLU A 182 0.59 23.69 3.07
CA GLU A 182 1.12 24.96 2.54
C GLU A 182 2.44 25.35 3.24
N GLU A 183 2.76 24.75 4.38
CA GLU A 183 4.08 24.84 5.03
C GLU A 183 5.23 24.26 4.18
N LEU A 184 4.95 23.47 3.12
CA LEU A 184 5.97 23.09 2.12
C LEU A 184 6.04 24.05 0.93
N SER A 185 5.17 25.05 0.84
CA SER A 185 5.35 26.18 -0.08
C SER A 185 6.37 27.18 0.47
N ASP A 186 6.54 27.23 1.79
CA ASP A 186 7.50 28.06 2.51
C ASP A 186 8.71 27.27 3.04
N VAL A 187 9.19 26.30 2.25
CA VAL A 187 10.52 25.69 2.47
C VAL A 187 11.58 26.78 2.64
N CYS A 188 11.43 27.88 1.93
CA CYS A 188 12.33 29.02 2.04
C CYS A 188 12.24 29.77 3.37
N GLU A 189 11.06 29.87 3.99
CA GLU A 189 10.91 30.47 5.31
C GLU A 189 11.49 29.56 6.40
N TYR A 190 11.27 28.23 6.27
CA TYR A 190 11.89 27.23 7.15
C TYR A 190 13.42 27.27 7.10
N TYR A 191 14.04 27.34 5.91
CA TYR A 191 15.51 27.39 5.79
C TYR A 191 16.09 28.75 6.24
N ARG A 192 15.38 29.87 6.05
CA ARG A 192 15.79 31.19 6.55
C ARG A 192 15.92 31.25 8.08
N GLN A 193 15.13 30.45 8.80
CA GLN A 193 15.21 30.40 10.26
C GLN A 193 16.53 29.77 10.77
N TYR A 194 17.18 28.93 9.97
CA TYR A 194 18.40 28.21 10.35
C TYR A 194 19.67 28.71 9.65
N PHE A 195 19.53 29.35 8.49
CA PHE A 195 20.64 29.83 7.69
C PHE A 195 20.39 31.29 7.30
N GLU A 196 21.05 32.24 8.00
CA GLU A 196 20.87 33.68 7.79
C GLU A 196 21.18 34.11 6.33
N ASP A 197 22.05 33.39 5.63
CA ASP A 197 22.47 33.69 4.25
C ASP A 197 21.73 32.88 3.16
N TYR A 198 20.61 32.20 3.49
CA TYR A 198 19.89 31.40 2.50
C TYR A 198 19.01 32.26 1.57
N GLU A 199 19.45 32.47 0.33
CA GLU A 199 18.67 33.10 -0.74
C GLU A 199 17.77 32.07 -1.45
N CYS A 200 16.46 32.25 -1.32
CA CYS A 200 15.46 31.45 -2.02
C CYS A 200 15.39 31.84 -3.50
N ASN A 201 15.99 31.05 -4.38
CA ASN A 201 15.98 31.29 -5.84
C ASN A 201 14.77 30.72 -6.58
N CYS A 202 13.68 30.37 -5.87
CA CYS A 202 12.45 29.87 -6.49
C CYS A 202 11.58 31.02 -6.99
N GLN A 203 11.93 31.64 -8.12
CA GLN A 203 11.04 32.57 -8.80
C GLN A 203 10.98 32.37 -10.33
N LEU A 204 9.74 32.17 -10.80
CA LEU A 204 9.15 32.74 -12.01
C LEU A 204 9.44 32.09 -13.39
N GLU A 205 8.69 31.04 -13.73
CA GLU A 205 8.28 30.75 -15.13
C GLU A 205 6.79 31.06 -15.37
N ARG A 206 6.24 32.08 -14.71
CA ARG A 206 4.84 32.52 -14.94
C ARG A 206 4.67 33.95 -15.47
N HIS A 207 5.74 34.54 -16.00
CA HIS A 207 5.69 35.85 -16.65
C HIS A 207 6.59 35.87 -17.88
N ASN A 208 6.17 35.22 -18.96
CA ASN A 208 6.59 35.57 -20.31
C ASN A 208 5.69 34.85 -21.32
N ASP A 209 4.43 35.27 -21.40
CA ASP A 209 3.80 35.35 -22.71
C ASP A 209 2.64 36.34 -22.70
N SER A 210 2.60 37.16 -23.74
CA SER A 210 1.61 38.17 -24.11
C SER A 210 1.58 39.50 -23.36
N GLY A 211 2.08 40.56 -24.04
CA GLY A 211 1.33 41.81 -24.08
C GLY A 211 2.10 43.11 -23.91
N ASP A 212 3.13 43.32 -24.72
CA ASP A 212 3.67 44.64 -25.02
C ASP A 212 2.55 45.56 -25.58
N ASN A 213 2.31 46.73 -24.96
CA ASN A 213 1.96 47.97 -25.66
C ASN A 213 1.87 49.20 -24.72
N GLN A 214 2.90 50.05 -24.81
CA GLN A 214 2.86 51.50 -25.16
C GLN A 214 1.84 52.40 -24.40
N SER A 215 2.25 53.30 -23.48
CA SER A 215 3.00 54.59 -23.59
C SER A 215 2.14 55.84 -23.87
N GLY A 216 2.31 56.89 -23.04
CA GLY A 216 1.95 58.30 -23.28
C GLY A 216 0.45 58.63 -23.13
N ASP A 217 -0.01 59.66 -22.42
CA ASP A 217 0.56 60.92 -21.93
C ASP A 217 -0.07 61.30 -20.56
#